data_AF-A0AA41DAL8-F1
#
_entry.id   AF-A0AA41DAL8-F1
#
_cell.length_a   1.000
_cell.length_b   1.000
_cell.length_c   1.000
_cell.angle_alpha   90.00
_cell.angle_beta   90.00
_cell.angle_gamma   90.00
#
_symmetry.space_group_name_H-M   'P 1'
#
loop_
_entity.id
_entity.type
_entity.pdbx_description
1 polymer ?
#
loop_
_entity_poly.entity_id
_entity_poly.type
_entity_poly.pdbx_seq_one_letter_code
_entity_poly.pdbx_strand_id
1 'polypeptide(L)'
;MKEILYNFSRVRAKNAQHVLFLTHALAAIPQEVAEARGFAARLTAFATAAANEQECFRPGRAFLDTADIVAADRARDELFYFYNQVIQAYASYHPDAERRKAGATLAFAFREAGNVAKADYASETASLTDLVGTLRSEPYVAALAVLGLDEAPDELEAVNQAFDALFVKRTAEERDRAQSWNMKTLRPLSDAAFDDLAKAINALYISNELVAGDEAIRTELGKVIDDVNAVIVRLKKTMNQGAAGVDPSEDEPGDTTPTPEPEEPEPGGDEGGSPL
;
A
#
# COMPACT_ATOMS: atom_id res chain seq x y z
N MET A 1 11.57 39.99 14.82
CA MET A 1 10.20 39.44 14.88
C MET A 1 10.28 37.97 14.55
N LYS A 2 9.44 37.13 15.17
CA LYS A 2 9.40 35.70 14.84
C LYS A 2 8.78 35.50 13.45
N GLU A 3 9.25 34.49 12.72
CA GLU A 3 8.70 34.09 11.43
C GLU A 3 8.94 32.59 11.18
N ILE A 4 8.00 31.93 10.49
CA ILE A 4 8.20 30.59 9.94
C ILE A 4 9.18 30.68 8.78
N LEU A 5 10.24 29.88 8.84
CA LEU A 5 11.31 29.82 7.86
C LEU A 5 10.92 28.94 6.65
N TYR A 6 9.84 29.29 5.96
CA TYR A 6 9.26 28.47 4.88
C TYR A 6 10.13 28.41 3.61
N ASN A 7 10.97 29.42 3.37
CA ASN A 7 11.84 29.50 2.19
C ASN A 7 13.09 28.61 2.33
N PHE A 8 12.89 27.29 2.24
CA PHE A 8 13.97 26.32 2.23
C PHE A 8 13.70 25.21 1.21
N SER A 9 14.78 24.64 0.68
CA SER A 9 14.65 23.56 -0.30
C SER A 9 14.20 22.26 0.36
N ARG A 10 13.06 21.73 -0.09
CA ARG A 10 12.52 20.40 0.27
C ARG A 10 12.79 19.35 -0.80
N VAL A 11 13.32 19.74 -1.96
CA VAL A 11 13.51 18.89 -3.16
C VAL A 11 14.31 17.63 -2.86
N ARG A 12 15.36 17.74 -2.03
CA ARG A 12 16.24 16.60 -1.69
C ARG A 12 15.67 15.67 -0.61
N ALA A 13 14.54 16.02 0.01
CA ALA A 13 13.90 15.12 0.98
C ALA A 13 13.44 13.84 0.26
N LYS A 14 13.75 12.68 0.85
CA LYS A 14 13.16 11.40 0.42
C LYS A 14 11.65 11.45 0.64
N ASN A 15 10.86 10.71 -0.14
CA ASN A 15 9.39 10.73 -0.03
C ASN A 15 8.91 10.45 1.41
N ALA A 16 9.53 9.49 2.10
CA ALA A 16 9.23 9.20 3.51
C ALA A 16 9.49 10.39 4.45
N GLN A 17 10.59 11.11 4.24
CA GLN A 17 10.95 12.29 5.04
C GLN A 17 9.99 13.45 4.77
N HIS A 18 9.56 13.60 3.51
CA HIS A 18 8.62 14.64 3.10
C HIS A 18 7.23 14.41 3.70
N VAL A 19 6.70 13.19 3.57
CA VAL A 19 5.42 12.80 4.16
C VAL A 19 5.40 12.97 5.68
N LEU A 20 6.50 12.60 6.36
CA LEU A 20 6.63 12.79 7.80
C LEU A 20 6.67 14.27 8.17
N PHE A 21 7.36 15.10 7.38
CA PHE A 21 7.38 16.55 7.56
C PHE A 21 5.97 17.15 7.47
N LEU A 22 5.19 16.80 6.44
CA LEU A 22 3.80 17.29 6.28
C LEU A 22 2.94 16.92 7.49
N THR A 23 3.08 15.68 7.96
CA THR A 23 2.36 15.16 9.14
C THR A 23 2.68 15.97 10.39
N HIS A 24 3.97 16.21 10.66
CA HIS A 24 4.40 16.98 11.82
C HIS A 24 4.07 18.48 11.69
N ALA A 25 4.13 19.04 10.49
CA ALA A 25 3.79 20.44 10.24
C ALA A 25 2.29 20.70 10.48
N LEU A 26 1.42 19.77 10.10
CA LEU A 26 -0.01 19.82 10.44
C LEU A 26 -0.23 19.75 11.96
N ALA A 27 0.44 18.82 12.64
CA ALA A 27 0.32 18.66 14.09
C ALA A 27 0.84 19.88 14.88
N ALA A 28 1.78 20.64 14.31
CA ALA A 28 2.32 21.86 14.92
C ALA A 28 1.36 23.06 14.86
N ILE A 29 0.27 22.97 14.09
CA ILE A 29 -0.68 24.07 13.88
C ILE A 29 -2.06 23.64 14.41
N PRO A 30 -2.47 24.08 15.61
CA PRO A 30 -3.78 23.73 16.16
C PRO A 30 -4.93 24.30 15.33
N GLN A 31 -5.98 23.50 15.13
CA GLN A 31 -7.16 23.86 14.36
C GLN A 31 -7.88 25.07 14.96
N GLU A 32 -7.96 25.14 16.29
CA GLU A 32 -8.63 26.18 17.05
C GLU A 32 -7.98 27.55 16.81
N VAL A 33 -6.65 27.58 16.74
CA VAL A 33 -5.88 28.79 16.40
C VAL A 33 -6.15 29.20 14.96
N ALA A 34 -6.22 28.24 14.04
CA ALA A 34 -6.50 28.52 12.63
C ALA A 34 -7.88 29.13 12.42
N GLU A 35 -8.89 28.66 13.16
CA GLU A 35 -10.24 29.20 13.14
C GLU A 35 -10.30 30.59 13.76
N ALA A 36 -9.76 30.75 14.98
CA ALA A 36 -9.77 32.01 15.71
C ALA A 36 -9.04 33.15 14.96
N ARG A 37 -8.02 32.81 14.15
CA ARG A 37 -7.19 33.77 13.41
C ARG A 37 -7.50 33.87 11.92
N GLY A 38 -8.50 33.13 11.44
CA GLY A 38 -9.01 33.26 10.07
C GLY A 38 -8.13 32.64 8.97
N PHE A 39 -7.30 31.64 9.31
CA PHE A 39 -6.50 30.89 8.33
C PHE A 39 -6.90 29.41 8.18
N ALA A 40 -8.01 28.97 8.80
CA ALA A 40 -8.53 27.60 8.73
C ALA A 40 -8.68 27.05 7.29
N ALA A 41 -9.09 27.88 6.33
CA ALA A 41 -9.18 27.47 4.92
C ALA A 41 -7.82 27.05 4.33
N ARG A 42 -6.74 27.73 4.70
CA ARG A 42 -5.37 27.38 4.26
C ARG A 42 -4.85 26.13 4.96
N LEU A 43 -5.16 25.97 6.25
CA LEU A 43 -4.85 24.74 6.98
C LEU A 43 -5.56 23.53 6.36
N THR A 44 -6.84 23.69 5.98
CA THR A 44 -7.64 22.64 5.31
C THR A 44 -7.07 22.29 3.93
N ALA A 45 -6.66 23.30 3.15
CA ALA A 45 -6.02 23.08 1.85
C ALA A 45 -4.69 22.31 2.00
N PHE A 46 -3.88 22.68 3.00
CA PHE A 46 -2.63 21.98 3.32
C PHE A 46 -2.88 20.54 3.79
N ALA A 47 -3.88 20.33 4.67
CA ALA A 47 -4.26 19.00 5.15
C ALA A 47 -4.70 18.08 3.99
N THR A 48 -5.49 18.61 3.07
CA THR A 48 -5.92 17.89 1.87
C THR A 48 -4.73 17.49 0.99
N ALA A 49 -3.81 18.42 0.73
CA ALA A 49 -2.63 18.15 -0.08
C ALA A 49 -1.71 17.10 0.57
N ALA A 50 -1.53 17.17 1.90
CA ALA A 50 -0.75 16.20 2.66
C ALA A 50 -1.39 14.81 2.68
N ALA A 51 -2.72 14.72 2.80
CA ALA A 51 -3.44 13.44 2.77
C ALA A 51 -3.29 12.74 1.41
N ASN A 52 -3.39 13.48 0.31
CA ASN A 52 -3.16 12.94 -1.03
C ASN A 52 -1.74 12.39 -1.18
N GLU A 53 -0.74 13.10 -0.67
CA GLU A 53 0.65 12.63 -0.72
C GLU A 53 0.90 11.41 0.17
N GLN A 54 0.34 11.38 1.37
CA GLN A 54 0.39 10.22 2.26
C GLN A 54 -0.22 8.97 1.63
N GLU A 55 -1.36 9.11 0.95
CA GLU A 55 -2.01 7.99 0.27
C GLU A 55 -1.15 7.47 -0.89
N CYS A 56 -0.56 8.37 -1.68
CA CYS A 56 0.40 8.02 -2.72
C CYS A 56 1.67 7.33 -2.17
N PHE A 57 2.09 7.67 -0.93
CA PHE A 57 3.28 7.10 -0.31
C PHE A 57 3.06 5.67 0.21
N ARG A 58 1.85 5.31 0.62
CA ARG A 58 1.57 4.00 1.23
C ARG A 58 1.95 2.89 0.25
N PRO A 59 2.78 1.91 0.65
CA PRO A 59 3.04 0.75 -0.20
C PRO A 59 1.70 0.08 -0.53
N GLY A 60 1.51 -0.25 -1.81
CA GLY A 60 0.21 -0.68 -2.32
C GLY A 60 -0.31 -1.93 -1.61
N ARG A 61 -1.52 -1.83 -1.04
CA ARG A 61 -2.29 -2.98 -0.52
C ARG A 61 -2.42 -4.12 -1.53
N ALA A 62 -2.31 -3.83 -2.82
CA ALA A 62 -2.37 -4.85 -3.88
C ALA A 62 -1.33 -5.97 -3.77
N PHE A 63 -0.18 -5.78 -3.10
CA PHE A 63 0.71 -6.92 -2.88
C PHE A 63 0.09 -7.96 -1.94
N LEU A 64 -0.69 -7.53 -0.94
CA LEU A 64 -1.36 -8.40 0.01
C LEU A 64 -2.54 -9.13 -0.66
N ASP A 65 -3.36 -8.40 -1.40
CA ASP A 65 -4.57 -8.96 -2.05
C ASP A 65 -4.24 -9.89 -3.24
N THR A 66 -3.02 -9.82 -3.80
CA THR A 66 -2.63 -10.70 -4.93
C THR A 66 -2.55 -12.17 -4.53
N ALA A 67 -2.01 -12.45 -3.33
CA ALA A 67 -1.89 -13.83 -2.85
C ALA A 67 -3.28 -14.44 -2.57
N ASP A 68 -4.17 -13.66 -1.97
CA ASP A 68 -5.54 -14.08 -1.65
C ASP A 68 -6.37 -14.34 -2.92
N ILE A 69 -6.23 -13.49 -3.95
CA ILE A 69 -6.89 -13.71 -5.25
C ILE A 69 -6.39 -14.99 -5.92
N VAL A 70 -5.07 -15.24 -5.93
CA VAL A 70 -4.50 -16.48 -6.50
C VAL A 70 -4.97 -17.71 -5.73
N ALA A 71 -5.09 -17.63 -4.40
CA ALA A 71 -5.60 -18.72 -3.59
C ALA A 71 -7.09 -18.99 -3.85
N ALA A 72 -7.91 -17.93 -3.94
CA ALA A 72 -9.33 -18.05 -4.26
C ALA A 72 -9.57 -18.60 -5.68
N ASP A 73 -8.78 -18.13 -6.65
CA ASP A 73 -8.78 -18.62 -8.02
C ASP A 73 -8.49 -20.12 -8.09
N ARG A 74 -7.41 -20.53 -7.42
CA ARG A 74 -7.04 -21.94 -7.29
C ARG A 74 -8.14 -22.78 -6.66
N ALA A 75 -8.85 -22.25 -5.67
CA ALA A 75 -9.97 -22.97 -5.03
C ALA A 75 -11.14 -23.19 -6.01
N ARG A 76 -11.43 -22.23 -6.90
CA ARG A 76 -12.42 -22.39 -7.97
C ARG A 76 -12.00 -23.48 -8.95
N ASP A 77 -10.77 -23.42 -9.41
CA ASP A 77 -10.19 -24.40 -10.34
C ASP A 77 -10.25 -25.82 -9.77
N GLU A 78 -9.76 -25.99 -8.54
CA GLU A 78 -9.72 -27.29 -7.87
C GLU A 78 -11.12 -27.87 -7.69
N LEU A 79 -12.11 -27.05 -7.30
CA LEU A 79 -13.48 -27.50 -7.11
C LEU A 79 -14.17 -27.85 -8.43
N PHE A 80 -13.99 -27.04 -9.48
CA PHE A 80 -14.48 -27.35 -10.81
C PHE A 80 -13.90 -28.67 -11.33
N TYR A 81 -12.57 -28.85 -11.20
CA TYR A 81 -11.91 -30.08 -11.63
C TYR A 81 -12.38 -31.30 -10.83
N PHE A 82 -12.57 -31.16 -9.51
CA PHE A 82 -13.08 -32.22 -8.67
C PHE A 82 -14.44 -32.73 -9.17
N TYR A 83 -15.43 -31.84 -9.32
CA TYR A 83 -16.76 -32.23 -9.78
C TYR A 83 -16.75 -32.78 -11.19
N ASN A 84 -15.99 -32.15 -12.11
CA ASN A 84 -15.88 -32.65 -13.46
C ASN A 84 -15.30 -34.09 -13.48
N GLN A 85 -14.23 -34.36 -12.73
CA GLN A 85 -13.63 -35.71 -12.67
C GLN A 85 -14.59 -36.75 -12.08
N VAL A 86 -15.28 -36.41 -10.98
CA VAL A 86 -16.29 -37.28 -10.37
C VAL A 86 -17.40 -37.61 -11.36
N ILE A 87 -17.93 -36.60 -12.06
CA ILE A 87 -18.99 -36.75 -13.05
C ILE A 87 -18.52 -37.58 -14.26
N GLN A 88 -17.31 -37.35 -14.77
CA GLN A 88 -16.76 -38.17 -15.85
C GLN A 88 -16.58 -39.63 -15.42
N ALA A 89 -16.18 -39.88 -14.17
CA ALA A 89 -16.07 -41.23 -13.63
C ALA A 89 -17.43 -41.93 -13.57
N TYR A 90 -18.48 -41.21 -13.13
CA TYR A 90 -19.85 -41.71 -13.17
C TYR A 90 -20.31 -42.04 -14.60
N ALA A 91 -20.11 -41.11 -15.54
CA ALA A 91 -20.52 -41.25 -16.93
C ALA A 91 -19.84 -42.43 -17.65
N SER A 92 -18.57 -42.69 -17.34
CA SER A 92 -17.73 -43.62 -18.11
C SER A 92 -17.63 -45.02 -17.49
N TYR A 93 -17.60 -45.12 -16.16
CA TYR A 93 -17.16 -46.34 -15.47
C TYR A 93 -18.12 -46.87 -14.41
N HIS A 94 -19.09 -46.08 -13.94
CA HIS A 94 -19.97 -46.53 -12.86
C HIS A 94 -20.77 -47.76 -13.30
N PRO A 95 -20.90 -48.84 -12.49
CA PRO A 95 -21.54 -50.09 -12.90
C PRO A 95 -23.07 -49.97 -13.06
N ASP A 96 -23.72 -49.20 -12.19
CA ASP A 96 -25.16 -48.94 -12.23
C ASP A 96 -25.55 -48.07 -13.45
N ALA A 97 -26.57 -48.51 -14.20
CA ALA A 97 -26.98 -47.88 -15.45
C ALA A 97 -27.70 -46.53 -15.26
N GLU A 98 -28.47 -46.36 -14.18
CA GLU A 98 -29.17 -45.11 -13.89
C GLU A 98 -28.17 -44.03 -13.46
N ARG A 99 -27.24 -44.38 -12.58
CA ARG A 99 -26.14 -43.48 -12.18
C ARG A 99 -25.22 -43.13 -13.34
N ARG A 100 -24.94 -44.10 -14.24
CA ARG A 100 -24.15 -43.81 -15.45
C ARG A 100 -24.87 -42.82 -16.37
N LYS A 101 -26.19 -42.96 -16.54
CA LYS A 101 -27.00 -42.03 -17.34
C LYS A 101 -27.03 -40.64 -16.71
N ALA A 102 -27.23 -40.53 -15.38
CA ALA A 102 -27.17 -39.26 -14.66
C ALA A 102 -25.79 -38.59 -14.81
N GLY A 103 -24.71 -39.35 -14.68
CA GLY A 103 -23.35 -38.88 -14.95
C GLY A 103 -23.17 -38.37 -16.39
N ALA A 104 -23.70 -39.07 -17.39
CA ALA A 104 -23.63 -38.64 -18.78
C ALA A 104 -24.42 -37.33 -19.03
N THR A 105 -25.57 -37.15 -18.38
CA THR A 105 -26.33 -35.89 -18.41
C THR A 105 -25.52 -34.74 -17.83
N LEU A 106 -24.94 -34.90 -16.64
CA LEU A 106 -24.12 -33.86 -16.01
C LEU A 106 -22.82 -33.58 -16.77
N ALA A 107 -22.20 -34.61 -17.35
CA ALA A 107 -21.00 -34.49 -18.17
C ALA A 107 -21.22 -33.60 -19.40
N PHE A 108 -22.47 -33.47 -19.88
CA PHE A 108 -22.81 -32.54 -20.96
C PHE A 108 -22.72 -31.09 -20.49
N ALA A 109 -23.32 -30.73 -19.34
CA ALA A 109 -23.24 -29.38 -18.78
C ALA A 109 -21.78 -28.94 -18.53
N PHE A 110 -20.97 -29.80 -17.91
CA PHE A 110 -19.54 -29.51 -17.68
C PHE A 110 -18.73 -29.39 -18.97
N ARG A 111 -19.14 -30.08 -20.04
CA ARG A 111 -18.50 -29.95 -21.36
C ARG A 111 -18.86 -28.64 -22.04
N GLU A 112 -20.12 -28.18 -21.92
CA GLU A 112 -20.55 -26.88 -22.45
C GLU A 112 -19.90 -25.71 -21.73
N ALA A 113 -19.70 -25.82 -20.41
CA ALA A 113 -18.92 -24.84 -19.64
C ALA A 113 -17.46 -24.72 -20.11
N GLY A 114 -16.94 -25.73 -20.83
CA GLY A 114 -15.62 -25.69 -21.44
C GLY A 114 -14.48 -25.82 -20.42
N ASN A 115 -13.30 -25.29 -20.78
CA ASN A 115 -12.13 -25.32 -19.90
C ASN A 115 -12.07 -24.07 -19.04
N VAL A 116 -12.97 -24.02 -18.06
CA VAL A 116 -13.18 -22.91 -17.13
C VAL A 116 -11.86 -22.47 -16.48
N ALA A 117 -11.10 -23.41 -15.93
CA ALA A 117 -9.82 -23.17 -15.26
C ALA A 117 -8.64 -22.70 -16.15
N LYS A 118 -8.84 -22.54 -17.46
CA LYS A 118 -7.85 -21.92 -18.37
C LYS A 118 -8.30 -20.58 -18.92
N ALA A 119 -9.52 -20.16 -18.58
CA ALA A 119 -10.06 -18.90 -19.01
C ALA A 119 -9.43 -17.74 -18.22
N ASP A 120 -9.59 -16.52 -18.71
CA ASP A 120 -9.33 -15.35 -17.86
C ASP A 120 -10.38 -15.25 -16.75
N TYR A 121 -10.06 -14.55 -15.67
CA TYR A 121 -10.91 -14.44 -14.48
C TYR A 121 -12.36 -14.02 -14.76
N ALA A 122 -12.60 -13.10 -15.71
CA ALA A 122 -13.95 -12.66 -16.01
C ALA A 122 -14.73 -13.74 -16.76
N SER A 123 -14.08 -14.38 -17.74
CA SER A 123 -14.66 -15.50 -18.49
C SER A 123 -14.95 -16.70 -17.58
N GLU A 124 -14.05 -17.01 -16.64
CA GLU A 124 -14.23 -18.08 -15.66
C GLU A 124 -15.43 -17.81 -14.74
N THR A 125 -15.51 -16.61 -14.17
CA THR A 125 -16.63 -16.19 -13.30
C THR A 125 -17.96 -16.31 -14.03
N ALA A 126 -18.02 -15.87 -15.29
CA ALA A 126 -19.22 -15.98 -16.12
C ALA A 126 -19.58 -17.45 -16.41
N SER A 127 -18.59 -18.27 -16.75
CA SER A 127 -18.80 -19.69 -17.08
C SER A 127 -19.25 -20.50 -15.87
N LEU A 128 -18.69 -20.26 -14.67
CA LEU A 128 -19.14 -20.91 -13.44
C LEU A 128 -20.55 -20.47 -13.05
N THR A 129 -20.89 -19.19 -13.23
CA THR A 129 -22.24 -18.70 -12.96
C THR A 129 -23.28 -19.37 -13.86
N ASP A 130 -22.98 -19.48 -15.16
CA ASP A 130 -23.85 -20.15 -16.13
C ASP A 130 -23.97 -21.66 -15.84
N LEU A 131 -22.85 -22.32 -15.50
CA LEU A 131 -22.84 -23.72 -15.08
C LEU A 131 -23.71 -23.95 -13.84
N VAL A 132 -23.56 -23.12 -12.79
CA VAL A 132 -24.39 -23.21 -11.58
C VAL A 132 -25.87 -23.07 -11.93
N GLY A 133 -26.23 -22.09 -12.76
CA GLY A 133 -27.60 -21.90 -13.25
C GLY A 133 -28.13 -23.13 -13.99
N THR A 134 -27.30 -23.73 -14.85
CA THR A 134 -27.60 -24.95 -15.59
C THR A 134 -27.82 -26.13 -14.66
N LEU A 135 -26.94 -26.33 -13.67
CA LEU A 135 -27.04 -27.43 -12.71
C LEU A 135 -28.29 -27.36 -11.83
N ARG A 136 -28.81 -26.16 -11.57
CA ARG A 136 -30.08 -25.94 -10.85
C ARG A 136 -31.33 -26.16 -11.71
N SER A 137 -31.18 -26.42 -13.01
CA SER A 137 -32.29 -26.62 -13.95
C SER A 137 -32.52 -28.11 -14.27
N GLU A 138 -33.72 -28.44 -14.78
CA GLU A 138 -33.97 -29.76 -15.34
C GLU A 138 -33.26 -29.92 -16.70
N PRO A 139 -32.66 -31.08 -17.02
CA PRO A 139 -32.69 -32.35 -16.25
C PRO A 139 -31.56 -32.53 -15.22
N TYR A 140 -30.73 -31.50 -15.02
CA TYR A 140 -29.47 -31.62 -14.26
C TYR A 140 -29.69 -31.74 -12.76
N VAL A 141 -30.65 -31.00 -12.20
CA VAL A 141 -30.98 -31.09 -10.76
C VAL A 141 -31.42 -32.51 -10.36
N ALA A 142 -32.22 -33.17 -11.20
CA ALA A 142 -32.61 -34.57 -10.98
C ALA A 142 -31.41 -35.53 -11.11
N ALA A 143 -30.49 -35.26 -12.04
CA ALA A 143 -29.27 -36.05 -12.19
C ALA A 143 -28.32 -35.90 -10.98
N LEU A 144 -28.21 -34.70 -10.39
CA LEU A 144 -27.43 -34.47 -9.17
C LEU A 144 -27.98 -35.29 -8.00
N ALA A 145 -29.30 -35.31 -7.81
CA ALA A 145 -29.94 -36.10 -6.76
C ALA A 145 -29.70 -37.62 -6.92
N VAL A 146 -29.66 -38.12 -8.16
CA VAL A 146 -29.34 -39.55 -8.42
C VAL A 146 -27.90 -39.90 -8.03
N LEU A 147 -26.97 -38.95 -8.16
CA LEU A 147 -25.56 -39.14 -7.80
C LEU A 147 -25.25 -38.76 -6.35
N GLY A 148 -26.17 -38.07 -5.66
CA GLY A 148 -25.98 -37.52 -4.33
C GLY A 148 -24.94 -36.38 -4.32
N LEU A 149 -25.02 -35.49 -5.31
CA LEU A 149 -24.15 -34.31 -5.47
C LEU A 149 -24.98 -33.02 -5.42
N ASP A 150 -26.05 -33.00 -4.62
CA ASP A 150 -27.00 -31.89 -4.52
C ASP A 150 -26.32 -30.58 -4.08
N GLU A 151 -25.22 -30.68 -3.34
CA GLU A 151 -24.40 -29.58 -2.85
C GLU A 151 -23.55 -28.89 -3.92
N ALA A 152 -23.29 -29.56 -5.05
CA ALA A 152 -22.33 -29.08 -6.06
C ALA A 152 -22.60 -27.65 -6.57
N PRO A 153 -23.85 -27.26 -6.89
CA PRO A 153 -24.14 -25.90 -7.34
C PRO A 153 -23.86 -24.85 -6.26
N ASP A 154 -24.18 -25.16 -4.99
CA ASP A 154 -24.00 -24.23 -3.88
C ASP A 154 -22.50 -24.04 -3.56
N GLU A 155 -21.71 -25.12 -3.59
CA GLU A 155 -20.27 -25.03 -3.35
C GLU A 155 -19.53 -24.28 -4.48
N LEU A 156 -19.88 -24.57 -5.75
CA LEU A 156 -19.32 -23.86 -6.91
C LEU A 156 -19.69 -22.38 -6.90
N GLU A 157 -20.93 -22.05 -6.51
CA GLU A 157 -21.35 -20.66 -6.35
C GLU A 157 -20.58 -19.95 -5.23
N ALA A 158 -20.40 -20.60 -4.08
CA ALA A 158 -19.69 -20.02 -2.95
C ALA A 158 -18.23 -19.66 -3.27
N VAL A 159 -17.48 -20.57 -3.92
CA VAL A 159 -16.09 -20.28 -4.31
C VAL A 159 -16.02 -19.21 -5.40
N ASN A 160 -16.98 -19.17 -6.33
CA ASN A 160 -17.02 -18.17 -7.39
C ASN A 160 -17.32 -16.77 -6.83
N GLN A 161 -18.28 -16.66 -5.91
CA GLN A 161 -18.61 -15.41 -5.23
C GLN A 161 -17.48 -14.91 -4.33
N ALA A 162 -16.78 -15.83 -3.64
CA ALA A 162 -15.63 -15.47 -2.81
C ALA A 162 -14.49 -14.86 -3.65
N PHE A 163 -14.22 -15.43 -4.83
CA PHE A 163 -13.27 -14.85 -5.78
C PHE A 163 -13.76 -13.49 -6.30
N ASP A 164 -15.00 -13.40 -6.79
CA ASP A 164 -15.52 -12.17 -7.41
C ASP A 164 -15.49 -10.99 -6.44
N ALA A 165 -15.83 -11.22 -5.17
CA ALA A 165 -15.72 -10.21 -4.11
C ALA A 165 -14.28 -9.68 -3.94
N LEU A 166 -13.28 -10.56 -3.95
CA LEU A 166 -11.87 -10.18 -3.86
C LEU A 166 -11.40 -9.46 -5.14
N PHE A 167 -11.81 -9.96 -6.31
CA PHE A 167 -11.43 -9.40 -7.60
C PHE A 167 -11.99 -7.98 -7.78
N VAL A 168 -13.28 -7.76 -7.51
CA VAL A 168 -13.92 -6.43 -7.56
C VAL A 168 -13.28 -5.47 -6.58
N LYS A 169 -12.97 -5.91 -5.35
CA LYS A 169 -12.26 -5.10 -4.35
C LYS A 169 -10.90 -4.66 -4.87
N ARG A 170 -10.08 -5.57 -5.42
CA ARG A 170 -8.78 -5.22 -6.00
C ARG A 170 -8.92 -4.24 -7.15
N THR A 171 -9.86 -4.45 -8.06
CA THR A 171 -10.07 -3.54 -9.20
C THR A 171 -10.51 -2.14 -8.75
N ALA A 172 -11.31 -2.03 -7.70
CA ALA A 172 -11.66 -0.74 -7.10
C ALA A 172 -10.42 -0.06 -6.49
N GLU A 173 -9.61 -0.78 -5.72
CA GLU A 173 -8.37 -0.25 -5.15
C GLU A 173 -7.33 0.12 -6.23
N GLU A 174 -7.26 -0.64 -7.33
CA GLU A 174 -6.43 -0.31 -8.50
C GLU A 174 -6.92 0.96 -9.20
N ARG A 175 -8.22 1.10 -9.41
CA ARG A 175 -8.81 2.31 -9.99
C ARG A 175 -8.54 3.54 -9.12
N ASP A 176 -8.76 3.43 -7.82
CA ASP A 176 -8.56 4.54 -6.88
C ASP A 176 -7.08 4.94 -6.84
N ARG A 177 -6.15 3.98 -6.98
CA ARG A 177 -4.72 4.27 -7.15
C ARG A 177 -4.34 4.81 -8.53
N ALA A 178 -4.95 4.34 -9.62
CA ALA A 178 -4.72 4.87 -10.95
C ALA A 178 -5.22 6.32 -11.08
N GLN A 179 -6.22 6.69 -10.29
CA GLN A 179 -6.67 8.08 -10.09
C GLN A 179 -5.79 8.86 -9.11
N SER A 180 -4.92 8.19 -8.33
CA SER A 180 -3.98 8.85 -7.43
C SER A 180 -2.80 9.45 -8.21
N TRP A 181 -2.62 10.75 -8.04
CA TRP A 181 -1.49 11.53 -8.52
C TRP A 181 -0.16 10.91 -8.06
N ASN A 182 0.91 11.02 -8.83
CA ASN A 182 2.23 10.53 -8.42
C ASN A 182 2.96 11.54 -7.52
N MET A 183 3.97 11.08 -6.78
CA MET A 183 4.79 11.92 -5.89
C MET A 183 5.41 13.15 -6.57
N LYS A 184 5.76 13.05 -7.86
CA LYS A 184 6.36 14.17 -8.61
C LYS A 184 5.36 15.30 -8.84
N THR A 185 4.07 14.98 -8.94
CA THR A 185 2.99 15.97 -9.08
C THR A 185 2.44 16.45 -7.74
N LEU A 186 2.41 15.58 -6.72
CA LEU A 186 1.84 15.91 -5.40
C LEU A 186 2.76 16.78 -4.54
N ARG A 187 4.06 16.49 -4.53
CA ARG A 187 5.01 17.23 -3.69
C ARG A 187 5.02 18.74 -3.94
N PRO A 188 5.00 19.24 -5.20
CA PRO A 188 4.88 20.67 -5.44
C PRO A 188 3.57 21.28 -4.91
N LEU A 189 2.46 20.53 -4.92
CA LEU A 189 1.17 21.01 -4.44
C LEU A 189 1.14 21.09 -2.91
N SER A 190 1.63 20.06 -2.21
CA SER A 190 1.77 20.07 -0.76
C SER A 190 2.77 21.12 -0.29
N ASP A 191 3.87 21.31 -1.02
CA ASP A 191 4.86 22.34 -0.74
C ASP A 191 4.30 23.75 -0.88
N ALA A 192 3.55 24.02 -1.96
CA ALA A 192 2.91 25.31 -2.20
C ALA A 192 1.84 25.61 -1.14
N ALA A 193 1.03 24.61 -0.77
CA ALA A 193 0.02 24.77 0.28
C ALA A 193 0.65 25.05 1.66
N PHE A 194 1.78 24.40 1.98
CA PHE A 194 2.55 24.72 3.18
C PHE A 194 3.08 26.16 3.14
N ASP A 195 3.66 26.58 2.02
CA ASP A 195 4.24 27.92 1.88
C ASP A 195 3.18 29.00 2.01
N ASP A 196 2.00 28.81 1.43
CA ASP A 196 0.91 29.77 1.53
C ASP A 196 0.31 29.83 2.94
N LEU A 197 0.27 28.71 3.66
CA LEU A 197 -0.10 28.68 5.08
C LEU A 197 0.93 29.42 5.94
N ALA A 198 2.22 29.16 5.73
CA ALA A 198 3.30 29.81 6.48
C ALA A 198 3.34 31.33 6.23
N LYS A 199 3.17 31.78 4.98
CA LYS A 199 3.05 33.21 4.64
C LYS A 199 1.88 33.88 5.37
N ALA A 200 0.72 33.22 5.43
CA ALA A 200 -0.44 33.76 6.12
C ALA A 200 -0.19 33.92 7.63
N ILE A 201 0.39 32.90 8.27
CA ILE A 201 0.75 32.95 9.70
C ILE A 201 1.76 34.07 9.97
N ASN A 202 2.81 34.18 9.14
CA ASN A 202 3.81 35.25 9.27
C ASN A 202 3.18 36.65 9.10
N ALA A 203 2.31 36.82 8.11
CA ALA A 203 1.62 38.08 7.87
C ALA A 203 0.71 38.49 9.05
N LEU A 204 -0.01 37.53 9.64
CA LEU A 204 -0.84 37.76 10.82
C LEU A 204 0.01 38.16 12.04
N TYR A 205 1.14 37.47 12.27
CA TYR A 205 2.06 37.81 13.35
C TYR A 205 2.62 39.24 13.18
N ILE A 206 3.11 39.58 11.98
CA ILE A 206 3.63 40.92 11.68
C ILE A 206 2.53 41.99 11.84
N SER A 207 1.32 41.71 11.36
CA SER A 207 0.19 42.65 11.52
C SER A 207 -0.14 42.87 12.99
N ASN A 208 -0.04 41.85 13.84
CA ASN A 208 -0.21 42.01 15.28
C ASN A 208 0.91 42.88 15.88
N GLU A 209 2.17 42.64 15.52
CA GLU A 209 3.31 43.40 16.04
C GLU A 209 3.26 44.89 15.66
N LEU A 210 2.80 45.21 14.45
CA LEU A 210 2.84 46.57 13.92
C LEU A 210 1.56 47.38 14.18
N VAL A 211 0.41 46.72 14.32
CA VAL A 211 -0.90 47.40 14.36
C VAL A 211 -1.69 47.12 15.63
N ALA A 212 -1.94 45.85 15.95
CA ALA A 212 -2.87 45.49 17.02
C ALA A 212 -2.23 45.50 18.41
N GLY A 213 -0.99 45.03 18.54
CA GLY A 213 -0.23 44.97 19.78
C GLY A 213 -0.79 43.99 20.83
N ASP A 214 -1.56 42.98 20.44
CA ASP A 214 -2.20 42.03 21.36
C ASP A 214 -1.21 40.94 21.83
N GLU A 215 -1.01 40.84 23.14
CA GLU A 215 -0.08 39.89 23.77
C GLU A 215 -0.51 38.43 23.63
N ALA A 216 -1.81 38.16 23.68
CA ALA A 216 -2.34 36.81 23.53
C ALA A 216 -2.12 36.31 22.11
N ILE A 217 -2.35 37.16 21.10
CA ILE A 217 -2.08 36.86 19.69
C ILE A 217 -0.58 36.62 19.48
N ARG A 218 0.26 37.49 20.04
CA ARG A 218 1.72 37.35 19.96
C ARG A 218 2.19 36.01 20.52
N THR A 219 1.69 35.64 21.70
CA THR A 219 2.07 34.39 22.37
C THR A 219 1.60 33.17 21.58
N GLU A 220 0.34 33.17 21.13
CA GLU A 220 -0.26 32.04 20.42
C GLU A 220 0.37 31.81 19.04
N LEU A 221 0.42 32.84 18.18
CA LEU A 221 1.07 32.73 16.87
C LEU A 221 2.57 32.52 17.00
N GLY A 222 3.22 33.14 18.00
CA GLY A 222 4.63 32.94 18.30
C GLY A 222 4.95 31.49 18.63
N LYS A 223 4.08 30.80 19.39
CA LYS A 223 4.22 29.37 19.69
C LYS A 223 4.09 28.52 18.42
N VAL A 224 3.07 28.80 17.59
CA VAL A 224 2.89 28.08 16.30
C VAL A 224 4.13 28.24 15.41
N ILE A 225 4.68 29.45 15.33
CA ILE A 225 5.91 29.72 14.57
C ILE A 225 7.08 28.87 15.09
N ASP A 226 7.28 28.82 16.41
CA ASP A 226 8.36 28.03 17.02
C ASP A 226 8.19 26.53 16.76
N ASP A 227 6.97 26.01 16.94
CA ASP A 227 6.64 24.59 16.74
C ASP A 227 6.87 24.16 15.28
N VAL A 228 6.41 24.98 14.31
CA VAL A 228 6.63 24.71 12.88
C VAL A 228 8.12 24.82 12.53
N ASN A 229 8.85 25.80 13.06
CA ASN A 229 10.29 25.94 12.83
C ASN A 229 11.08 24.76 13.40
N ALA A 230 10.68 24.21 14.54
CA ALA A 230 11.29 22.99 15.09
C ALA A 230 11.13 21.79 14.13
N VAL A 231 9.97 21.67 13.47
CA VAL A 231 9.72 20.65 12.44
C VAL A 231 10.62 20.88 11.21
N ILE A 232 10.76 22.11 10.74
CA ILE A 232 11.64 22.48 9.61
C ILE A 232 13.10 22.14 9.92
N VAL A 233 13.59 22.49 11.11
CA VAL A 233 14.97 22.19 11.55
C VAL A 233 15.20 20.68 11.58
N ARG A 234 14.24 19.91 12.09
CA ARG A 234 14.30 18.44 12.09
C ARG A 234 14.40 17.89 10.67
N LEU A 235 13.57 18.36 9.75
CA LEU A 235 13.63 17.95 8.34
C LEU A 235 15.01 18.26 7.74
N LYS A 236 15.50 19.50 7.87
CA LYS A 236 16.83 19.90 7.37
C LYS A 236 17.94 18.99 7.93
N LYS A 237 17.91 18.68 9.23
CA LYS A 237 18.87 17.77 9.85
C LYS A 237 18.79 16.36 9.23
N THR A 238 17.59 15.80 9.08
CA THR A 238 17.41 14.46 8.50
C THR A 238 17.79 14.40 7.01
N MET A 239 17.61 15.48 6.26
CA MET A 239 18.04 15.58 4.86
C MET A 239 19.56 15.60 4.75
N ASN A 240 20.25 16.32 5.65
CA ASN A 240 21.71 16.43 5.66
C ASN A 240 22.38 15.15 6.17
N GLN A 241 21.80 14.49 7.18
CA GLN A 241 22.29 13.20 7.68
C GLN A 241 22.10 12.05 6.68
N GLY A 242 21.09 12.13 5.80
CA GLY A 242 20.95 11.18 4.70
C GLY A 242 21.90 11.43 3.52
N ALA A 243 22.59 12.58 3.49
CA ALA A 243 23.58 12.95 2.48
C ALA A 243 25.02 12.71 2.95
N ALA A 244 25.26 12.74 4.26
CA ALA A 244 26.49 12.24 4.85
C ALA A 244 26.37 10.71 4.98
N GLY A 245 27.06 9.98 4.11
CA GLY A 245 27.36 8.58 4.38
C GLY A 245 27.97 8.44 5.77
N VAL A 246 27.66 7.31 6.42
CA VAL A 246 28.15 6.94 7.76
C VAL A 246 29.64 7.24 7.91
N ASP A 247 29.97 8.10 8.88
CA ASP A 247 31.19 8.00 9.68
C ASP A 247 30.92 8.62 11.06
N PRO A 248 30.79 7.82 12.13
CA PRO A 248 30.75 8.33 13.50
C PRO A 248 32.15 8.23 14.12
N SER A 249 32.96 9.25 13.91
CA SER A 249 34.23 9.51 14.61
C SER A 249 34.54 11.01 14.38
N GLU A 250 34.85 11.91 15.32
CA GLU A 250 35.15 11.99 16.77
C GLU A 250 34.57 13.38 17.23
N ASP A 251 34.38 13.72 18.50
CA ASP A 251 35.42 14.06 19.47
C ASP A 251 34.81 14.33 20.85
N GLU A 252 35.50 13.87 21.90
CA GLU A 252 35.95 14.66 23.06
C GLU A 252 36.73 13.76 24.07
N PRO A 253 37.63 14.30 24.92
CA PRO A 253 39.05 13.95 24.86
C PRO A 253 39.65 13.35 26.15
N GLY A 254 40.77 12.65 25.97
CA GLY A 254 41.93 12.63 26.86
C GLY A 254 41.93 11.71 28.10
N ASP A 255 42.72 10.63 28.05
CA ASP A 255 43.71 10.37 29.11
C ASP A 255 44.88 9.53 28.58
N THR A 256 46.07 9.89 29.06
CA THR A 256 47.40 9.41 28.65
C THR A 256 47.78 8.10 29.33
N THR A 257 48.44 7.17 28.62
CA THR A 257 49.67 6.49 29.07
C THR A 257 50.23 5.53 27.99
N PRO A 258 51.55 5.26 27.99
CA PRO A 258 52.33 4.95 26.78
C PRO A 258 52.47 3.45 26.44
N THR A 259 52.71 3.25 25.14
CA THR A 259 53.14 2.05 24.40
C THR A 259 54.15 1.14 25.12
N PRO A 260 54.11 -0.17 24.80
CA PRO A 260 55.33 -0.81 24.29
C PRO A 260 55.07 -1.61 22.99
N GLU A 261 55.89 -1.34 21.97
CA GLU A 261 56.37 -2.30 20.95
C GLU A 261 57.34 -3.30 21.61
N PRO A 262 57.83 -4.40 20.99
CA PRO A 262 57.90 -4.75 19.55
C PRO A 262 57.41 -6.22 19.30
N GLU A 263 57.42 -6.88 18.14
CA GLU A 263 58.52 -7.20 17.20
C GLU A 263 57.98 -7.71 15.85
N GLU A 264 58.64 -7.33 14.76
CA GLU A 264 58.63 -8.01 13.46
C GLU A 264 59.59 -9.22 13.46
N PRO A 265 59.40 -10.16 12.53
CA PRO A 265 60.52 -10.46 11.63
C PRO A 265 60.10 -10.49 10.14
N GLU A 266 60.60 -9.51 9.37
CA GLU A 266 61.48 -9.57 8.18
C GLU A 266 61.74 -10.94 7.45
N PRO A 267 62.24 -10.95 6.18
CA PRO A 267 61.48 -11.33 4.99
C PRO A 267 62.19 -12.42 4.13
N GLY A 268 61.59 -12.77 2.98
CA GLY A 268 62.20 -13.60 1.91
C GLY A 268 61.42 -14.89 1.68
N GLY A 269 61.20 -15.39 0.48
CA GLY A 269 61.77 -15.12 -0.83
C GLY A 269 61.62 -16.41 -1.65
N ASP A 270 60.86 -16.33 -2.74
CA ASP A 270 60.99 -17.06 -3.99
C ASP A 270 60.88 -18.60 -4.11
N GLU A 271 60.37 -18.96 -5.30
CA GLU A 271 60.39 -20.22 -6.06
C GLU A 271 59.65 -21.49 -5.56
N GLY A 272 58.61 -21.84 -6.33
CA GLY A 272 58.71 -23.03 -7.17
C GLY A 272 58.12 -24.34 -6.64
N GLY A 273 57.11 -24.85 -7.35
CA GLY A 273 56.95 -26.28 -7.58
C GLY A 273 55.74 -26.97 -6.94
N SER A 274 54.70 -27.19 -7.76
CA SER A 274 53.96 -28.47 -7.75
C SER A 274 54.97 -29.65 -7.86
N PRO A 275 54.71 -30.89 -7.39
CA PRO A 275 53.40 -31.56 -7.44
C PRO A 275 53.06 -32.50 -6.26
N LEU A 276 51.77 -32.84 -6.12
CA LEU A 276 51.22 -34.21 -6.21
C LEU A 276 49.70 -34.17 -5.96
#